data_AF-A0A183TM77-F1
#
_entry.id   AF-A0A183TM77-F1
#
_cell.length_a   1.000
_cell.length_b   1.000
_cell.length_c   1.000
_cell.angle_alpha   90.00
_cell.angle_beta   90.00
_cell.angle_gamma   90.00
#
_symmetry.space_group_name_H-M   'P 1'
#
loop_
_entity.id
_entity.type
_entity.pdbx_description
1 polymer ?
#
loop_
_entity_poly.entity_id
_entity_poly.type
_entity_poly.pdbx_seq_one_letter_code
_entity_poly.pdbx_strand_id
1 'polypeptide(L)'
;MKQEGQLTTSFKFAPFASQIRKDGVRDSEEKRLSQLLLSALEPSIALISVLVLDDGGVSSCQAPSACLSAGITCASLALVHAGVQMYDMVVALSSTSLETDSSCNIASFSIAVMPQLAQITMVNSTGLAHGPTLTSSLRAILQGVLEKAKHMHALILSFLSSSLEEDKGSPE
;
A
#
# COMPACT_ATOMS: atom_id res chain seq x y z
N MET A 1 -2.55 -31.27 11.17
CA MET A 1 -2.91 -30.03 11.89
C MET A 1 -2.49 -28.90 10.98
N LYS A 2 -3.44 -28.13 10.38
CA LYS A 2 -3.08 -26.96 9.56
C LYS A 2 -2.53 -25.90 10.52
N GLN A 3 -1.24 -25.59 10.44
CA GLN A 3 -0.71 -24.38 11.06
C GLN A 3 -1.29 -23.20 10.28
N GLU A 4 -2.20 -22.47 10.91
CA GLU A 4 -2.66 -21.18 10.39
C GLU A 4 -1.50 -20.20 10.55
N GLY A 5 -0.95 -19.71 9.44
CA GLY A 5 0.07 -18.67 9.48
C GLY A 5 -0.53 -17.38 10.01
N GLN A 6 0.11 -16.74 10.99
CA GLN A 6 -0.31 -15.42 11.47
C GLN A 6 0.49 -14.33 10.77
N LEU A 7 -0.20 -13.43 10.06
CA LEU A 7 0.39 -12.21 9.50
C LEU A 7 0.39 -11.13 10.58
N THR A 8 1.55 -10.55 10.87
CA THR A 8 1.68 -9.42 11.80
C THR A 8 2.35 -8.27 11.09
N THR A 9 1.68 -7.11 11.07
CA THR A 9 2.19 -5.88 10.46
C THR A 9 2.39 -4.81 11.53
N SER A 10 3.50 -4.08 11.42
CA SER A 10 3.79 -2.93 12.28
C SER A 10 4.11 -1.73 11.39
N PHE A 11 3.26 -0.72 11.45
CA PHE A 11 3.49 0.56 10.78
C PHE A 11 3.95 1.58 11.81
N LYS A 12 5.16 2.13 11.65
CA LYS A 12 5.76 3.12 12.54
C LYS A 12 6.34 4.28 11.74
N PHE A 13 6.20 5.49 12.27
CA PHE A 13 6.87 6.65 11.73
C PHE A 13 8.20 6.88 12.47
N ALA A 14 9.24 7.25 11.72
CA ALA A 14 10.48 7.69 12.35
C ALA A 14 10.25 9.01 13.11
N PRO A 15 10.93 9.25 14.25
CA PRO A 15 10.70 10.45 15.06
C PRO A 15 11.06 11.76 14.34
N PHE A 16 11.87 11.69 13.28
CA PHE A 16 12.22 12.81 12.39
C PHE A 16 11.31 12.92 11.16
N ALA A 17 10.34 12.02 10.98
CA ALA A 17 9.44 12.01 9.83
C ALA A 17 8.24 12.97 9.99
N SER A 18 8.13 13.70 11.10
CA SER A 18 7.12 14.75 11.26
C SER A 18 7.80 16.07 11.59
N GLN A 19 7.18 17.18 11.16
CA GLN A 19 7.66 18.53 11.45
C GLN A 19 7.73 18.79 12.97
N ILE A 20 6.89 18.11 13.74
CA ILE A 20 6.95 18.05 15.19
C ILE A 20 7.54 16.69 15.55
N ARG A 21 8.65 16.68 16.29
CA ARG A 21 9.27 15.44 16.77
C ARG A 21 8.25 14.68 17.61
N LYS A 22 7.92 13.46 17.17
CA LYS A 22 7.05 12.56 17.91
C LYS A 22 7.88 11.76 18.91
N ASP A 23 7.35 11.60 20.12
CA ASP A 23 7.89 10.65 21.08
C ASP A 23 7.67 9.24 20.52
N GLY A 24 8.62 8.31 20.73
CA GLY A 24 8.59 6.95 20.17
C GLY A 24 7.46 6.04 20.70
N VAL A 25 6.40 6.62 21.25
CA VAL A 25 5.19 5.96 21.69
C VAL A 25 4.28 5.74 20.48
N ARG A 26 3.69 4.54 20.39
CA ARG A 26 2.81 4.17 19.27
C ARG A 26 1.55 5.04 19.28
N ASP A 27 1.43 5.90 18.27
CA ASP A 27 0.27 6.76 18.07
C ASP A 27 -0.99 5.94 17.71
N SER A 28 -2.18 6.50 17.99
CA SER A 28 -3.45 5.91 17.56
C SER A 28 -3.53 5.75 16.03
N GLU A 29 -2.96 6.71 15.30
CA GLU A 29 -2.90 6.69 13.84
C GLU A 29 -2.00 5.57 13.32
N GLU A 30 -0.82 5.36 13.92
CA GLU A 30 0.07 4.24 13.55
C GLU A 30 -0.59 2.88 13.75
N LYS A 31 -1.34 2.74 14.84
CA LYS A 31 -2.14 1.53 15.09
C LYS A 31 -3.20 1.32 14.01
N ARG A 32 -3.91 2.38 13.61
CA ARG A 32 -4.90 2.33 12.52
C ARG A 32 -4.25 1.95 11.19
N LEU A 33 -3.13 2.58 10.84
CA LEU A 33 -2.39 2.29 9.60
C LEU A 33 -1.85 0.85 9.58
N SER A 34 -1.39 0.34 10.72
CA SER A 34 -0.96 -1.07 10.86
C SER A 34 -2.11 -2.03 10.54
N GLN A 35 -3.32 -1.75 11.04
CA GLN A 35 -4.51 -2.57 10.77
C GLN A 35 -4.92 -2.49 9.30
N LEU A 36 -4.89 -1.31 8.69
CA LEU A 36 -5.19 -1.15 7.26
C LEU A 36 -4.18 -1.89 6.38
N LEU A 37 -2.89 -1.81 6.72
CA LEU A 37 -1.82 -2.59 6.06
C LEU A 37 -2.07 -4.10 6.19
N LEU A 38 -2.50 -4.56 7.37
CA LEU A 38 -2.84 -5.96 7.59
C LEU A 38 -3.98 -6.40 6.67
N SER A 39 -5.11 -5.67 6.69
CA SER A 39 -6.28 -5.99 5.87
C SER A 39 -6.00 -5.93 4.37
N ALA A 40 -5.06 -5.08 3.92
CA ALA A 40 -4.67 -5.00 2.52
C ALA A 40 -3.86 -6.21 2.04
N LEU A 41 -3.04 -6.82 2.91
CA LEU A 41 -2.12 -7.92 2.59
C LEU A 41 -2.67 -9.31 2.92
N GLU A 42 -3.58 -9.40 3.90
CA GLU A 42 -4.24 -10.64 4.29
C GLU A 42 -4.82 -11.45 3.12
N PRO A 43 -5.52 -10.87 2.12
CA PRO A 43 -6.06 -11.65 1.01
C PRO A 43 -5.02 -12.10 -0.02
N SER A 44 -3.79 -11.58 0.03
CA SER A 44 -2.78 -11.78 -1.01
C SER A 44 -1.73 -12.83 -0.66
N ILE A 45 -1.63 -13.25 0.61
CA ILE A 45 -0.58 -14.14 1.09
C ILE A 45 -1.15 -15.56 1.29
N ALA A 46 -0.46 -16.56 0.75
CA ALA A 46 -0.75 -17.96 1.05
C ALA A 46 -0.13 -18.29 2.42
N LEU A 47 -0.92 -18.06 3.49
CA LEU A 47 -0.59 -18.15 4.91
C LEU A 47 0.58 -19.08 5.28
N ILE A 48 1.77 -18.49 5.34
CA ILE A 48 2.92 -18.96 6.13
C ILE A 48 3.41 -17.70 6.85
N SER A 49 3.66 -17.79 8.16
CA SER A 49 3.94 -16.66 9.05
C SER A 49 5.01 -15.72 8.48
N VAL A 50 4.61 -14.49 8.12
CA VAL A 50 5.56 -13.43 7.75
C VAL A 50 5.43 -12.25 8.68
N LEU A 51 6.55 -11.88 9.29
CA LEU A 51 6.72 -10.63 10.00
C LEU A 51 7.26 -9.62 8.99
N VAL A 52 6.45 -8.66 8.56
CA VAL A 52 6.97 -7.51 7.82
C VAL A 52 7.57 -6.56 8.87
N LEU A 53 8.88 -6.68 9.04
CA LEU A 53 9.69 -5.83 9.92
C LEU A 53 10.02 -4.51 9.21
N ASP A 54 9.49 -3.43 9.79
CA ASP A 54 10.08 -2.10 9.95
C ASP A 54 11.12 -1.69 8.88
N ASP A 55 10.65 -1.15 7.74
CA ASP A 55 11.51 -0.32 6.90
C ASP A 55 11.35 1.15 7.33
N GLY A 56 12.25 1.54 8.25
CA GLY A 56 12.38 2.89 8.78
C GLY A 56 12.84 3.86 7.69
N GLY A 57 11.90 4.37 6.90
CA GLY A 57 12.29 5.25 5.81
C GLY A 57 11.20 6.04 5.10
N VAL A 58 9.96 6.15 5.60
CA VAL A 58 8.99 7.03 4.95
C VAL A 58 9.05 8.44 5.56
N SER A 59 9.83 9.29 4.89
CA SER A 59 9.86 10.74 5.10
C SER A 59 8.44 11.32 5.04
N SER A 60 8.15 12.27 5.94
CA SER A 60 6.92 13.05 6.07
C SER A 60 6.08 13.14 4.79
N CYS A 61 5.07 12.28 4.63
CA CYS A 61 4.02 12.57 3.68
C CYS A 61 2.93 13.33 4.43
N GLN A 62 2.70 14.58 4.04
CA GLN A 62 1.64 15.43 4.58
C GLN A 62 0.23 14.84 4.37
N ALA A 63 0.13 13.78 3.55
CA ALA A 63 -1.04 12.96 3.35
C ALA A 63 -0.83 11.53 3.91
N PRO A 64 -1.52 11.12 4.99
CA PRO A 64 -1.41 9.75 5.54
C PRO A 64 -1.85 8.68 4.54
N SER A 65 -2.74 9.05 3.61
CA SER A 65 -3.23 8.20 2.53
C SER A 65 -2.15 7.76 1.55
N ALA A 66 -1.21 8.65 1.23
CA ALA A 66 -0.11 8.39 0.30
C ALA A 66 1.00 7.53 0.95
N CYS A 67 1.29 7.81 2.24
CA CYS A 67 2.22 7.02 3.03
C CYS A 67 1.76 5.57 3.16
N LEU A 68 0.47 5.35 3.42
CA LEU A 68 -0.12 4.02 3.48
C LEU A 68 0.01 3.28 2.14
N SER A 69 -0.30 3.94 1.02
CA SER A 69 -0.19 3.31 -0.30
C SER A 69 1.24 2.93 -0.67
N ALA A 70 2.22 3.79 -0.36
CA ALA A 70 3.63 3.48 -0.58
C ALA A 70 4.08 2.31 0.31
N GLY A 71 3.68 2.31 1.59
CA GLY A 71 4.00 1.24 2.53
C GLY A 71 3.44 -0.11 2.12
N ILE A 72 2.19 -0.18 1.62
CA ILE A 72 1.59 -1.44 1.14
C ILE A 72 2.36 -2.01 -0.04
N THR A 73 2.68 -1.17 -1.04
CA THR A 73 3.42 -1.61 -2.24
C THR A 73 4.84 -2.04 -1.89
N CYS A 74 5.53 -1.30 -1.02
CA CYS A 74 6.86 -1.65 -0.52
C CYS A 74 6.85 -2.97 0.27
N ALA A 75 5.87 -3.14 1.17
CA ALA A 75 5.71 -4.39 1.92
C ALA A 75 5.47 -5.59 0.98
N SER A 76 4.60 -5.45 -0.03
CA SER A 76 4.41 -6.50 -1.03
C SER A 76 5.69 -6.83 -1.80
N LEU A 77 6.46 -5.82 -2.20
CA LEU A 77 7.73 -6.05 -2.88
C LEU A 77 8.76 -6.74 -1.97
N ALA A 78 8.81 -6.36 -0.70
CA ALA A 78 9.67 -7.01 0.30
C ALA A 78 9.29 -8.48 0.51
N LEU A 79 8.00 -8.80 0.53
CA LEU A 79 7.51 -10.19 0.60
C LEU A 79 7.91 -11.00 -0.62
N VAL A 80 7.77 -10.42 -1.82
CA VAL A 80 8.22 -11.04 -3.08
C VAL A 80 9.73 -11.25 -3.07
N HIS A 81 10.51 -10.28 -2.60
CA HIS A 81 11.96 -10.38 -2.48
C HIS A 81 12.39 -11.45 -1.47
N ALA A 82 11.66 -11.59 -0.36
CA ALA A 82 11.88 -12.64 0.64
C ALA A 82 11.47 -14.04 0.17
N GLY A 83 10.92 -14.19 -1.04
CA GLY A 83 10.48 -15.47 -1.58
C GLY A 83 9.21 -16.03 -0.91
N VAL A 84 8.40 -15.16 -0.29
CA VAL A 84 7.14 -15.56 0.34
C VAL A 84 6.12 -15.91 -0.75
N GLN A 85 5.42 -17.02 -0.58
CA GLN A 85 4.37 -17.43 -1.50
C GLN A 85 3.15 -16.50 -1.37
N MET A 86 2.94 -15.67 -2.40
CA MET A 86 1.79 -14.77 -2.54
C MET A 86 0.93 -15.19 -3.72
N TYR A 87 -0.39 -15.03 -3.63
CA TYR A 87 -1.31 -15.22 -4.74
C TYR A 87 -1.13 -14.15 -5.82
N ASP A 88 -0.92 -12.91 -5.38
CA ASP A 88 -0.67 -11.74 -6.22
C ASP A 88 0.08 -10.68 -5.40
N MET A 89 0.85 -9.83 -6.06
CA MET A 89 1.45 -8.66 -5.43
C MET A 89 0.37 -7.60 -5.18
N VAL A 90 0.41 -6.91 -4.04
CA VAL A 90 -0.51 -5.79 -3.80
C VAL A 90 0.13 -4.49 -4.22
N VAL A 91 -0.56 -3.75 -5.08
CA VAL A 91 -0.21 -2.38 -5.46
C VAL A 91 -1.25 -1.45 -4.87
N ALA A 92 -0.79 -0.47 -4.10
CA ALA A 92 -1.67 0.55 -3.56
C ALA A 92 -1.34 1.92 -4.16
N LEU A 93 -2.42 2.68 -4.40
CA LEU A 93 -2.38 4.02 -4.99
C LEU A 93 -3.24 4.95 -4.15
N SER A 94 -2.75 6.17 -3.94
CA SER A 94 -3.54 7.25 -3.37
C SER A 94 -4.08 8.16 -4.46
N SER A 95 -5.35 8.55 -4.35
CA SER A 95 -5.98 9.55 -5.21
C SER A 95 -6.61 10.64 -4.35
N THR A 96 -6.41 11.90 -4.73
CA THR A 96 -7.06 13.04 -4.07
C THR A 96 -8.16 13.57 -4.98
N SER A 97 -9.41 13.58 -4.49
CA SER A 97 -10.50 14.22 -5.22
C SER A 97 -10.43 15.72 -4.96
N LEU A 98 -9.93 16.48 -5.95
CA LEU A 98 -9.82 17.92 -5.85
C LEU A 98 -11.07 18.55 -6.47
N GLU A 99 -12.16 18.59 -5.72
CA GLU A 99 -13.28 19.49 -6.04
C GLU A 99 -12.96 20.84 -5.39
N THR A 100 -12.25 21.69 -6.13
CA THR A 100 -12.05 23.10 -5.82
C THR A 100 -13.40 23.80 -5.72
N ASP A 101 -13.67 24.38 -4.54
CA ASP A 101 -14.38 25.67 -4.36
C ASP A 101 -14.53 26.05 -2.87
N SER A 102 -14.00 25.28 -1.92
CA SER A 102 -13.91 25.73 -0.53
C SER A 102 -12.72 25.09 0.20
N SER A 103 -12.06 25.90 1.01
CA SER A 103 -10.78 25.68 1.66
C SER A 103 -10.75 24.57 2.74
N CYS A 104 -11.68 23.59 2.74
CA CYS A 104 -11.81 22.67 3.88
C CYS A 104 -12.20 21.21 3.60
N ASN A 105 -12.53 20.76 2.38
CA ASN A 105 -12.99 19.38 2.16
C ASN A 105 -12.17 18.60 1.11
N ILE A 106 -10.88 18.41 1.36
CA ILE A 106 -10.04 17.51 0.55
C ILE A 106 -10.35 16.08 0.97
N ALA A 107 -11.03 15.32 0.11
CA ALA A 107 -11.21 13.88 0.27
C ALA A 107 -10.03 13.15 -0.37
N SER A 108 -9.28 12.41 0.43
CA SER A 108 -8.20 11.54 -0.05
C SER A 108 -8.60 10.08 0.07
N PHE A 109 -8.32 9.32 -0.98
CA PHE A 109 -8.59 7.90 -1.09
C PHE A 109 -7.27 7.14 -1.17
N SER A 110 -7.16 6.05 -0.42
CA SER A 110 -6.11 5.04 -0.58
C SER A 110 -6.78 3.74 -0.99
N ILE A 111 -6.36 3.17 -2.11
CA ILE A 111 -6.94 1.94 -2.65
C ILE A 111 -5.80 0.97 -2.91
N ALA A 112 -5.95 -0.25 -2.41
CA ALA A 112 -5.03 -1.36 -2.62
C ALA A 112 -5.68 -2.41 -3.52
N VAL A 113 -4.92 -2.90 -4.50
CA VAL A 113 -5.42 -3.78 -5.55
C VAL A 113 -4.40 -4.88 -5.82
N MET A 114 -4.90 -6.08 -6.08
CA MET A 114 -4.18 -7.21 -6.67
C MET A 114 -4.29 -7.10 -8.21
N PRO A 115 -3.23 -6.69 -8.93
CA PRO A 115 -3.31 -6.35 -10.34
C PRO A 115 -3.63 -7.53 -11.27
N GLN A 116 -3.14 -8.73 -10.99
CA GLN A 116 -3.39 -9.94 -11.79
C GLN A 116 -4.81 -10.46 -11.58
N LEU A 117 -5.30 -10.42 -10.33
CA LEU A 117 -6.66 -10.82 -9.97
C LEU A 117 -7.70 -9.71 -10.24
N ALA A 118 -7.25 -8.49 -10.57
CA ALA A 118 -8.08 -7.29 -10.68
C ALA A 118 -9.03 -7.09 -9.49
N GLN A 119 -8.57 -7.46 -8.28
CA GLN A 119 -9.37 -7.48 -7.07
C GLN A 119 -8.90 -6.39 -6.10
N ILE A 120 -9.85 -5.62 -5.58
CA ILE A 120 -9.59 -4.60 -4.57
C ILE A 120 -9.49 -5.30 -3.21
N THR A 121 -8.38 -5.10 -2.50
CA THR A 121 -8.16 -5.69 -1.17
C THR A 121 -8.58 -4.73 -0.05
N MET A 122 -8.36 -3.42 -0.24
CA MET A 122 -8.69 -2.41 0.75
C MET A 122 -9.02 -1.06 0.07
N VAL A 123 -10.04 -0.38 0.59
CA VAL A 123 -10.37 1.02 0.27
C VAL A 123 -10.44 1.81 1.58
N ASN A 124 -9.64 2.86 1.69
CA ASN A 124 -9.69 3.81 2.79
C ASN A 124 -10.01 5.20 2.22
N SER A 125 -11.00 5.86 2.80
CA SER A 125 -11.35 7.25 2.47
C SER A 125 -11.15 8.10 3.72
N THR A 126 -10.40 9.18 3.57
CA THR A 126 -10.20 10.20 4.59
C THR A 126 -10.79 11.51 4.08
N GLY A 127 -11.99 11.84 4.57
CA GLY A 127 -12.73 13.06 4.23
C GLY A 127 -14.25 12.87 4.29
N LEU A 128 -14.99 13.96 4.51
CA LEU A 128 -16.46 13.97 4.37
C LEU A 128 -16.82 14.28 2.91
N ALA A 129 -16.94 13.25 2.08
CA ALA A 129 -17.63 13.38 0.80
C ALA A 129 -19.03 12.75 0.96
N HIS A 130 -20.07 13.57 0.93
CA HIS A 130 -21.46 13.13 1.04
C HIS A 130 -22.24 13.62 -0.17
N GLY A 131 -22.79 12.70 -0.98
CA GLY A 131 -23.66 13.05 -2.10
C GLY A 131 -23.75 11.97 -3.20
N PRO A 132 -24.77 12.04 -4.08
CA PRO A 132 -24.95 11.08 -5.19
C PRO A 132 -23.81 11.12 -6.22
N THR A 133 -23.19 12.28 -6.41
CA THR A 133 -22.01 12.50 -7.29
C THR A 133 -20.76 11.75 -6.82
N LEU A 134 -20.69 11.37 -5.54
CA LEU A 134 -19.56 10.58 -5.02
C LEU A 134 -19.48 9.22 -5.71
N THR A 135 -20.62 8.58 -5.99
CA THR A 135 -20.63 7.22 -6.54
C THR A 135 -20.05 7.18 -7.96
N SER A 136 -20.36 8.18 -8.79
CA SER A 136 -19.76 8.33 -10.12
C SER A 136 -18.28 8.66 -10.05
N SER A 137 -17.89 9.59 -9.18
CA SER A 137 -16.48 9.99 -9.03
C SER A 137 -15.63 8.86 -8.44
N LEU A 138 -16.13 8.14 -7.44
CA LEU A 138 -15.48 6.98 -6.84
C LEU A 138 -15.30 5.88 -7.89
N ARG A 139 -16.33 5.56 -8.68
CA ARG A 139 -16.21 4.56 -9.74
C ARG A 139 -15.12 4.93 -10.74
N ALA A 140 -15.07 6.19 -11.17
CA ALA A 140 -14.02 6.67 -12.06
C ALA A 140 -12.63 6.58 -11.42
N ILE A 141 -12.51 6.93 -10.13
CA ILE A 141 -11.26 6.79 -9.37
C ILE A 141 -10.82 5.32 -9.30
N LEU A 142 -11.73 4.39 -8.97
CA LEU A 142 -11.42 2.96 -8.89
C LEU A 142 -10.95 2.40 -10.25
N GLN A 143 -11.62 2.76 -11.34
CA GLN A 143 -11.21 2.33 -12.68
C GLN A 143 -9.84 2.89 -13.04
N GLY A 144 -9.59 4.18 -12.77
CA GLY A 144 -8.30 4.82 -13.00
C GLY A 144 -7.18 4.21 -12.15
N VAL A 145 -7.47 3.87 -10.89
CA VAL A 145 -6.52 3.20 -10.00
C VAL A 145 -6.20 1.79 -10.50
N LEU A 146 -7.20 1.02 -10.94
CA LEU A 146 -6.99 -0.33 -11.47
C LEU A 146 -6.07 -0.31 -12.69
N GLU A 147 -6.30 0.61 -13.63
CA GLU A 147 -5.47 0.72 -14.84
C GLU A 147 -4.03 1.13 -14.51
N LYS A 148 -3.87 2.11 -13.63
CA LYS A 148 -2.53 2.53 -13.15
C LYS A 148 -1.82 1.42 -12.38
N ALA A 149 -2.55 0.65 -11.56
CA ALA A 149 -1.98 -0.48 -10.81
C ALA A 149 -1.47 -1.58 -11.76
N LYS A 150 -2.21 -1.89 -12.83
CA LYS A 150 -1.75 -2.83 -13.86
C LYS A 150 -0.48 -2.38 -14.54
N HIS A 151 -0.41 -1.09 -14.91
CA HIS A 151 0.78 -0.52 -15.53
C HIS A 151 1.99 -0.58 -14.59
N MET A 152 1.81 -0.19 -13.32
CA MET A 152 2.87 -0.26 -12.31
C MET A 152 3.37 -1.69 -12.12
N HIS A 153 2.45 -2.66 -12.04
CA HIS A 153 2.81 -4.07 -11.93
C HIS A 153 3.63 -4.56 -13.14
N ALA A 154 3.25 -4.17 -14.36
CA ALA A 154 4.01 -4.53 -15.56
C ALA A 154 5.44 -3.97 -15.53
N LEU A 155 5.62 -2.72 -15.06
CA LEU A 155 6.94 -2.12 -14.90
C LEU A 155 7.77 -2.87 -13.85
N ILE A 156 7.18 -3.22 -12.71
CA ILE A 156 7.87 -4.00 -11.66
C ILE A 156 8.32 -5.35 -12.21
N LEU A 157 7.46 -6.06 -12.96
CA LEU A 157 7.83 -7.33 -13.59
C LEU A 157 8.95 -7.18 -14.62
N SER A 158 8.92 -6.13 -15.46
CA SER A 158 10.01 -5.88 -16.40
C SER A 158 11.34 -5.60 -15.69
N PHE A 159 11.30 -4.85 -14.58
CA PHE A 159 12.48 -4.53 -13.78
C PHE A 159 13.07 -5.79 -13.12
N LEU A 160 12.22 -6.61 -12.50
CA LEU A 160 12.64 -7.87 -11.90
C LEU A 160 13.21 -8.82 -12.97
N SER A 161 12.60 -8.88 -14.15
CA SER A 161 13.10 -9.70 -15.25
C SER A 161 14.47 -9.23 -15.73
N SER A 162 14.67 -7.91 -15.88
CA SER A 162 15.99 -7.37 -16.25
C SER A 162 17.06 -7.62 -15.18
N SER A 163 16.69 -7.58 -13.90
CA SER A 163 17.63 -7.86 -12.80
C SER A 163 18.09 -9.32 -12.79
N LEU A 164 17.24 -10.25 -13.21
CA LEU A 164 17.60 -11.68 -13.33
C LEU A 164 18.56 -11.95 -14.51
N GLU A 165 18.59 -11.08 -15.51
CA GLU A 165 19.51 -11.23 -16.66
C GLU A 165 20.93 -10.75 -16.33
N GLU A 166 21.08 -9.75 -15.45
CA GLU A 166 22.39 -9.26 -15.00
C GLU A 166 23.17 -10.31 -14.18
N ASP A 167 22.48 -11.13 -13.38
CA ASP A 167 23.10 -12.15 -12.52
C ASP A 167 23.66 -13.35 -13.32
N LYS A 168 23.25 -13.51 -14.59
CA LYS A 168 23.86 -14.49 -15.52
C LYS A 168 25.13 -13.97 -16.20
N GLY A 169 25.47 -12.69 -15.97
CA GLY A 169 26.58 -11.97 -16.62
C GLY A 169 27.91 -12.03 -15.90
N SER A 170 28.07 -12.75 -14.78
CA SER A 170 29.36 -12.97 -14.12
C SER A 170 30.00 -14.29 -14.58
N PRO A 171 30.95 -14.28 -15.54
CA PRO A 171 31.89 -15.38 -15.69
C PRO A 171 32.94 -15.32 -14.58
N GLU A 172 32.99 -16.40 -13.80
CA GLU A 172 34.08 -16.92 -12.94
C GLU A 172 34.51 -16.14 -11.68
#